data_AF-A0A8C8TDP9-F1
#
_entry.id   AF-A0A8C8TDP9-F1
#
_cell.length_a   1.000
_cell.length_b   1.000
_cell.length_c   1.000
_cell.angle_alpha   90.00
_cell.angle_beta   90.00
_cell.angle_gamma   90.00
#
_symmetry.space_group_name_H-M   'P 1'
#
loop_
_entity.id
_entity.type
_entity.pdbx_description
1 polymer ?
#
loop_
_entity_poly.entity_id
_entity_poly.type
_entity_poly.pdbx_seq_one_letter_code
_entity_poly.pdbx_strand_id
1 'polypeptide(L)'
;MMYKKPEQWSFTFQSYACLSRIRAQLASLNGKLRDAEKPVLFFERSVYSDRYNFASNLYESDCMNETEWTIYQDWHYWMKSQFSQILELDGIIYLRATPEKCLSRMYLWGRNEEQGIPLDKEQLAQTETSGNLRTEMRFPKEFHL
;
A
#
# COMPACT_ATOMS: atom_id res chain seq x y z
N MET A 1 -15.99 -8.35 -2.79
CA MET A 1 -15.37 -9.71 -2.80
C MET A 1 -14.39 -9.82 -1.65
N MET A 2 -13.35 -8.98 -1.56
CA MET A 2 -12.50 -8.86 -0.36
C MET A 2 -13.26 -8.33 0.86
N TYR A 3 -13.89 -7.16 0.78
CA TYR A 3 -14.65 -6.56 1.90
C TYR A 3 -15.85 -7.39 2.41
N LYS A 4 -16.26 -8.43 1.66
CA LYS A 4 -17.36 -9.31 2.08
C LYS A 4 -16.89 -10.52 2.90
N LYS A 5 -15.65 -10.99 2.67
CA LYS A 5 -15.04 -12.15 3.34
C LYS A 5 -13.52 -11.96 3.40
N PRO A 6 -13.02 -11.04 4.24
CA PRO A 6 -11.60 -10.69 4.24
C PRO A 6 -10.71 -11.88 4.59
N GLU A 7 -11.11 -12.73 5.54
CA GLU A 7 -10.38 -13.96 5.93
C GLU A 7 -10.11 -14.93 4.76
N GLN A 8 -10.94 -14.92 3.72
CA GLN A 8 -10.79 -15.84 2.57
C GLN A 8 -10.03 -15.22 1.39
N TRP A 9 -10.03 -13.89 1.29
CA TRP A 9 -9.60 -13.19 0.08
C TRP A 9 -8.45 -12.22 0.31
N SER A 10 -8.03 -11.97 1.56
CA SER A 10 -6.96 -11.01 1.87
C SER A 10 -5.65 -11.39 1.19
N PHE A 11 -5.20 -12.64 1.35
CA PHE A 11 -3.98 -13.12 0.72
C PHE A 11 -4.02 -12.98 -0.81
N THR A 12 -5.09 -13.47 -1.44
CA THR A 12 -5.27 -13.39 -2.90
C THR A 12 -5.30 -11.94 -3.38
N PHE A 13 -6.03 -11.08 -2.67
CA PHE A 13 -6.17 -9.67 -3.00
C PHE A 13 -4.83 -8.94 -2.89
N GLN A 14 -4.11 -9.09 -1.77
CA GLN A 14 -2.83 -8.42 -1.55
C GLN A 14 -1.76 -8.89 -2.54
N SER A 15 -1.72 -10.18 -2.84
CA SER A 15 -0.79 -10.75 -3.83
C SER A 15 -1.04 -10.15 -5.22
N TYR A 16 -2.30 -10.08 -5.65
CA TYR A 16 -2.67 -9.54 -6.95
C TYR A 16 -2.50 -8.01 -7.03
N ALA A 17 -2.83 -7.28 -5.96
CA ALA A 17 -2.67 -5.84 -5.89
C ALA A 17 -1.20 -5.44 -6.04
N CYS A 18 -0.30 -6.07 -5.28
CA CYS A 18 1.13 -5.82 -5.35
C CYS A 18 1.70 -6.19 -6.73
N LEU A 19 1.32 -7.35 -7.28
CA LEU A 19 1.76 -7.75 -8.63
C LEU A 19 1.32 -6.75 -9.72
N SER A 20 0.07 -6.30 -9.64
CA SER A 20 -0.48 -5.33 -10.59
C SER A 20 0.22 -3.98 -10.48
N ARG A 21 0.56 -3.54 -9.26
CA ARG A 21 1.35 -2.32 -9.03
C ARG A 21 2.72 -2.43 -9.66
N ILE A 22 3.46 -3.51 -9.40
CA ILE A 22 4.80 -3.71 -9.98
C ILE A 22 4.73 -3.68 -11.52
N ARG A 23 3.75 -4.36 -12.12
CA ARG A 23 3.54 -4.34 -13.58
C ARG A 23 3.27 -2.94 -14.12
N ALA A 24 2.42 -2.15 -13.44
CA ALA A 24 2.10 -0.79 -13.85
C ALA A 24 3.32 0.15 -13.73
N GLN A 25 4.10 0.02 -12.65
CA GLN A 25 5.33 0.78 -12.44
C GLN A 25 6.37 0.47 -13.53
N LEU A 26 6.59 -0.82 -13.82
CA LEU A 26 7.46 -1.27 -14.90
C LEU A 26 7.02 -0.75 -16.27
N ALA A 27 5.73 -0.80 -16.58
CA ALA A 27 5.19 -0.30 -17.85
C ALA A 27 5.41 1.22 -18.00
N SER A 28 5.26 1.98 -16.90
CA SER A 28 5.41 3.44 -16.88
C SER A 28 6.84 3.89 -17.17
N LEU A 29 7.84 3.06 -16.85
CA LEU A 29 9.25 3.36 -17.10
C LEU A 29 9.65 3.28 -18.58
N ASN A 30 8.90 2.60 -19.44
CA ASN A 30 9.23 2.45 -20.86
C ASN A 30 8.57 3.51 -21.75
N GLY A 31 7.99 4.57 -21.16
CA GLY A 31 7.27 5.62 -21.86
C GLY A 31 8.13 6.84 -22.24
N LYS A 32 7.47 7.79 -22.92
CA LYS A 32 8.02 9.09 -23.40
C LYS A 32 8.62 9.98 -22.30
N LEU A 33 8.45 9.62 -21.03
CA LEU A 33 9.03 10.36 -19.91
C LEU A 33 10.57 10.37 -19.98
N ARG A 34 11.19 9.32 -20.54
CA ARG A 34 12.66 9.23 -20.65
C ARG A 34 13.30 10.34 -21.48
N ASP A 35 12.54 10.95 -22.39
CA ASP A 35 13.02 11.98 -23.31
C ASP A 35 12.95 13.40 -22.70
N ALA A 36 12.38 13.54 -21.50
CA ALA A 36 12.31 14.83 -20.80
C ALA A 36 13.66 15.19 -20.16
N GLU A 37 13.96 16.49 -20.07
CA GLU A 37 15.21 16.99 -19.45
C GLU A 37 15.30 16.67 -17.95
N LYS A 38 14.17 16.63 -17.25
CA LYS A 38 14.04 16.30 -15.82
C LYS A 38 12.80 15.44 -15.58
N PRO A 39 12.84 14.13 -15.87
CA PRO A 39 11.68 13.28 -15.72
C PRO A 39 11.36 13.05 -14.24
N VAL A 40 10.09 13.24 -13.87
CA VAL A 40 9.58 12.92 -12.53
C VAL A 40 8.38 11.99 -12.70
N LEU A 41 8.45 10.82 -12.08
CA LEU A 41 7.39 9.83 -12.12
C LEU A 41 6.73 9.73 -10.75
N PHE A 42 5.42 9.97 -10.71
CA PHE A 42 4.62 9.80 -9.50
C PHE A 42 3.92 8.45 -9.51
N PHE A 43 4.06 7.72 -8.41
CA PHE A 43 3.30 6.51 -8.16
C PHE A 43 2.23 6.78 -7.11
N GLU A 44 0.99 6.38 -7.41
CA GLU A 44 -0.03 6.28 -6.38
C GLU A 44 0.30 5.07 -5.50
N ARG A 45 0.78 5.34 -4.27
CA ARG A 45 1.29 4.35 -3.32
C ARG A 45 2.54 3.61 -3.83
N SER A 46 3.02 2.65 -3.05
CA SER A 46 4.23 1.87 -3.34
C SER A 46 4.11 0.42 -2.90
N VAL A 47 5.02 -0.43 -3.36
CA VAL A 47 5.16 -1.82 -2.88
C VAL A 47 5.37 -1.88 -1.37
N TYR A 48 6.03 -0.86 -0.80
CA TYR A 48 6.22 -0.72 0.65
C TYR A 48 4.87 -0.57 1.37
N SER A 49 4.01 0.34 0.90
CA SER A 49 2.69 0.50 1.54
C SER A 49 1.80 -0.74 1.39
N ASP A 50 1.93 -1.51 0.30
CA ASP A 50 1.17 -2.76 0.13
C ASP A 50 1.55 -3.77 1.23
N ARG A 51 2.85 -3.96 1.52
CA ARG A 51 3.29 -4.87 2.57
C ARG A 51 3.09 -4.32 3.98
N TYR A 52 3.66 -3.15 4.25
CA TYR A 52 3.83 -2.66 5.61
C TYR A 52 2.59 -1.97 6.18
N ASN A 53 1.66 -1.53 5.32
CA ASN A 53 0.38 -0.99 5.78
C ASN A 53 -0.73 -2.02 5.54
N PHE A 54 -1.04 -2.34 4.28
CA PHE A 54 -2.25 -3.12 3.99
C PHE A 54 -2.13 -4.59 4.38
N ALA A 55 -1.06 -5.28 3.95
CA ALA A 55 -0.89 -6.70 4.23
C ALA A 55 -0.59 -6.95 5.73
N SER A 56 0.27 -6.13 6.36
CA SER A 56 0.52 -6.21 7.82
C SER A 56 -0.77 -6.04 8.60
N ASN A 57 -1.58 -5.03 8.27
CA ASN A 57 -2.85 -4.77 8.95
C ASN A 57 -3.84 -5.94 8.81
N LEU A 58 -3.90 -6.57 7.63
CA LEU A 58 -4.76 -7.74 7.40
C LEU A 58 -4.26 -8.97 8.15
N TYR A 59 -2.95 -9.14 8.33
CA TYR A 59 -2.40 -10.19 9.19
C TYR A 59 -2.72 -9.93 10.67
N GLU A 60 -2.49 -8.70 11.15
CA GLU A 60 -2.78 -8.29 12.53
C GLU A 60 -4.28 -8.33 12.88
N SER A 61 -5.15 -8.23 11.87
CA SER A 61 -6.61 -8.34 12.02
C SER A 61 -7.14 -9.77 11.78
N ASP A 62 -6.28 -10.80 11.88
CA ASP A 62 -6.61 -12.21 11.66
C ASP A 62 -7.26 -12.52 10.29
N CYS A 63 -7.10 -11.63 9.31
CA CYS A 63 -7.61 -11.81 7.95
C CYS A 63 -6.63 -12.56 7.04
N MET A 64 -5.40 -12.79 7.50
CA MET A 64 -4.43 -13.72 6.89
C MET A 64 -3.84 -14.60 7.99
N ASN A 65 -3.73 -15.89 7.73
CA ASN A 65 -3.07 -16.80 8.67
C ASN A 65 -1.54 -16.72 8.56
N GLU A 66 -0.82 -17.36 9.50
CA GLU A 66 0.64 -17.37 9.55
C GLU A 66 1.29 -17.91 8.26
N THR A 67 0.68 -18.91 7.63
CA THR A 67 1.21 -19.50 6.38
C THR A 67 1.06 -18.52 5.23
N GLU A 68 -0.12 -17.92 5.07
CA GLU A 68 -0.38 -16.89 4.06
C GLU A 68 0.53 -15.68 4.22
N TRP A 69 0.71 -15.22 5.46
CA TRP A 69 1.59 -14.11 5.77
C TRP A 69 3.05 -14.43 5.45
N THR A 70 3.53 -15.62 5.83
CA THR A 70 4.90 -16.06 5.53
C THR A 70 5.14 -16.14 4.03
N ILE A 71 4.21 -16.74 3.27
CA ILE A 71 4.29 -16.83 1.81
C ILE A 71 4.29 -15.43 1.19
N TYR A 72 3.41 -14.54 1.63
CA TYR A 72 3.34 -13.18 1.10
C TYR A 72 4.64 -12.41 1.34
N GLN A 73 5.24 -12.53 2.53
CA GLN A 73 6.49 -11.86 2.85
C GLN A 73 7.66 -12.37 2.02
N ASP A 74 7.79 -13.69 1.86
CA ASP A 74 8.83 -14.31 1.04
C ASP A 74 8.69 -13.90 -0.43
N TRP A 75 7.48 -14.02 -0.97
CA TRP A 75 7.15 -13.57 -2.32
C TRP A 75 7.45 -12.09 -2.53
N HIS A 76 7.03 -11.22 -1.61
CA HIS A 76 7.30 -9.79 -1.69
C HIS A 76 8.80 -9.48 -1.62
N TYR A 77 9.54 -10.16 -0.74
CA TYR A 77 10.99 -9.99 -0.63
C TYR A 77 11.68 -10.40 -1.95
N TRP A 78 11.30 -11.54 -2.51
CA TRP A 78 11.82 -11.99 -3.79
C TRP A 78 11.51 -10.99 -4.91
N MET A 79 10.25 -10.54 -5.04
CA MET A 79 9.85 -9.54 -6.04
C MET A 79 10.65 -8.23 -5.90
N LYS A 80 10.79 -7.72 -4.67
CA LYS A 80 11.60 -6.52 -4.40
C LYS A 80 13.06 -6.73 -4.83
N SER A 81 13.63 -7.91 -4.59
CA SER A 81 15.02 -8.22 -4.98
C SER A 81 15.20 -8.17 -6.50
N GLN A 82 14.26 -8.76 -7.26
CA GLN A 82 14.32 -8.84 -8.72
C GLN A 82 14.15 -7.48 -9.40
N PHE A 83 13.33 -6.59 -8.82
CA PHE A 83 13.00 -5.28 -9.39
C PHE A 83 13.55 -4.10 -8.58
N SER A 84 14.58 -4.34 -7.77
CA SER A 84 15.13 -3.38 -6.80
C SER A 84 15.48 -2.01 -7.39
N GLN A 85 16.15 -1.97 -8.55
CA GLN A 85 16.54 -0.73 -9.23
C GLN A 85 15.35 0.12 -9.71
N ILE A 86 14.19 -0.50 -9.88
CA ILE A 86 12.97 0.12 -10.43
C ILE A 86 12.02 0.53 -9.30
N LEU A 87 12.01 -0.25 -8.22
CA LEU A 87 11.15 -0.05 -7.06
C LEU A 87 11.79 0.85 -5.99
N GLU A 88 13.03 1.27 -6.18
CA GLU A 88 13.67 2.28 -5.36
C GLU A 88 13.02 3.65 -5.62
N LEU A 89 12.65 4.35 -4.55
CA LEU A 89 11.99 5.64 -4.62
C LEU A 89 13.02 6.72 -4.31
N ASP A 90 12.98 7.86 -4.99
CA ASP A 90 13.84 9.01 -4.66
C ASP A 90 13.28 9.83 -3.47
N GLY A 91 11.97 9.72 -3.22
CA GLY A 91 11.29 10.44 -2.16
C GLY A 91 9.85 9.98 -1.99
N ILE A 92 9.26 10.33 -0.85
CA ILE A 92 7.87 9.99 -0.51
C ILE A 92 7.11 11.25 -0.14
N ILE A 93 5.93 11.40 -0.73
CA ILE A 93 4.95 12.42 -0.37
C ILE A 93 3.90 11.75 0.52
N TYR A 94 3.83 12.16 1.78
CA TYR A 94 2.85 11.64 2.73
C TYR A 94 1.68 12.60 2.89
N LEU A 95 0.53 12.24 2.30
CA LEU A 95 -0.70 13.02 2.40
C LEU A 95 -1.40 12.74 3.74
N ARG A 96 -1.11 13.57 4.76
CA ARG A 96 -1.68 13.42 6.10
C ARG A 96 -3.10 13.95 6.16
N ALA A 97 -4.02 13.13 6.65
CA ALA A 97 -5.38 13.54 7.00
C ALA A 97 -5.82 12.82 8.27
N THR A 98 -6.73 13.43 9.03
CA THR A 98 -7.29 12.76 10.20
C THR A 98 -8.23 11.64 9.74
N PRO A 99 -8.38 10.57 10.51
CA PRO A 99 -9.25 9.45 10.13
C PRO A 99 -10.70 9.87 9.86
N GLU A 100 -11.23 10.87 10.59
CA GLU A 100 -12.58 11.42 10.37
C GLU A 100 -12.70 12.10 9.00
N LYS A 101 -11.65 12.83 8.58
CA LYS A 101 -11.60 13.45 7.25
C LYS A 101 -11.53 12.39 6.16
N CYS A 102 -10.73 11.34 6.33
CA CYS A 102 -10.66 10.22 5.39
C CYS A 102 -12.04 9.55 5.22
N LEU A 103 -12.73 9.28 6.33
CA LEU A 103 -14.05 8.68 6.31
C LEU A 103 -15.10 9.58 5.66
N SER A 104 -15.10 10.88 5.97
CA SER A 104 -16.04 11.82 5.34
C SER A 104 -15.89 11.84 3.81
N ARG A 105 -14.65 11.76 3.31
CA ARG A 105 -14.34 11.68 1.87
C ARG A 105 -14.79 10.35 1.27
N MET A 106 -14.62 9.26 2.00
CA MET A 106 -15.05 7.93 1.58
C MET A 106 -16.58 7.89 1.36
N TYR A 107 -17.35 8.45 2.29
CA TYR A 107 -18.80 8.58 2.13
C TYR A 107 -19.20 9.48 0.96
N LEU A 108 -18.50 10.61 0.76
CA LEU A 108 -18.74 11.50 -0.37
C LEU A 108 -18.45 10.86 -1.72
N TRP A 109 -17.46 9.97 -1.81
CA TRP A 109 -17.12 9.26 -3.05
C TRP A 109 -18.12 8.16 -3.39
N GLY A 110 -18.85 7.63 -2.40
CA GLY A 110 -19.98 6.73 -2.65
C GLY A 110 -19.61 5.40 -3.32
N ARG A 111 -18.39 4.90 -3.14
CA ARG A 111 -17.99 3.59 -3.70
C ARG A 111 -18.75 2.48 -3.01
N ASN A 112 -19.44 1.65 -3.79
CA ASN A 112 -20.31 0.59 -3.29
C ASN A 112 -19.54 -0.45 -2.45
N GLU A 113 -18.27 -0.70 -2.79
CA GLU A 113 -17.41 -1.66 -2.10
C GLU A 113 -16.91 -1.16 -0.74
N GLU A 114 -16.90 0.16 -0.53
CA GLU A 114 -16.45 0.82 0.71
C GLU A 114 -17.63 1.17 1.63
N GLN A 115 -18.88 0.96 1.18
CA GLN A 115 -20.07 1.15 2.01
C GLN A 115 -20.11 0.06 3.10
N GLY A 116 -19.98 0.47 4.36
CA GLY A 116 -20.06 -0.43 5.51
C GLY A 116 -18.73 -0.72 6.21
N ILE A 117 -17.64 -0.04 5.83
CA ILE A 117 -16.41 -0.03 6.63
C ILE A 117 -16.74 0.66 7.98
N PRO A 118 -16.67 -0.05 9.13
CA PRO A 118 -17.03 0.51 10.41
C PRO A 118 -16.11 1.65 10.83
N LEU A 119 -16.65 2.59 11.60
CA LEU A 119 -15.92 3.59 12.38
C LEU A 119 -15.22 2.93 13.58
N ASP A 120 -14.45 1.85 13.36
CA ASP A 120 -13.78 1.23 14.50
C ASP A 120 -12.53 2.03 14.87
N LYS A 121 -12.49 2.54 16.10
CA LYS A 121 -11.42 3.42 16.59
C LYS A 121 -10.05 2.74 16.52
N GLU A 122 -10.01 1.42 16.57
CA GLU A 122 -8.79 0.62 16.44
C GLU A 122 -8.20 0.66 15.01
N GLN A 123 -9.04 0.61 13.96
CA GLN A 123 -8.59 0.77 12.57
C GLN A 123 -8.16 2.23 12.27
N LEU A 124 -8.82 3.21 12.90
CA LEU A 124 -8.44 4.62 12.82
C LEU A 124 -7.08 4.87 13.49
N ALA A 125 -6.81 4.23 14.64
CA ALA A 125 -5.53 4.29 15.32
C ALA A 125 -4.41 3.63 14.49
N GLN A 126 -4.65 2.47 13.86
CA GLN A 126 -3.67 1.79 12.98
C GLN A 126 -3.22 2.65 11.79
N THR A 127 -4.07 3.56 11.30
CA THR A 127 -3.70 4.54 10.26
C THR A 127 -2.72 5.59 10.78
N GLU A 128 -2.83 5.96 12.06
CA GLU A 128 -1.87 6.83 12.75
C GLU A 128 -0.60 6.07 13.17
N THR A 129 -0.71 4.80 13.57
CA THR A 129 0.40 3.94 14.01
C THR A 129 1.21 3.35 12.85
N SER A 130 0.65 3.24 11.64
CA SER A 130 1.44 2.98 10.42
C SER A 130 2.40 4.14 10.12
N GLY A 131 2.05 5.35 10.60
CA GLY A 131 2.97 6.47 10.70
C GLY A 131 4.10 6.25 11.73
N ASN A 132 4.06 5.22 12.58
CA ASN A 132 5.11 4.83 13.54
C ASN A 132 5.93 3.61 13.12
N LEU A 133 5.71 3.03 11.93
CA LEU A 133 6.72 2.17 11.26
C LEU A 133 8.01 2.95 10.86
N ARG A 134 8.09 4.22 11.29
CA ARG A 134 9.17 5.21 11.24
C ARG A 134 10.56 4.72 11.69
N THR A 135 10.68 3.61 12.41
CA THR A 135 11.96 3.18 12.99
C THR A 135 12.68 2.06 12.24
N GLU A 136 11.99 1.25 11.42
CA GLU A 136 12.64 0.13 10.71
C GLU A 136 12.84 0.38 9.21
N MET A 137 12.18 1.38 8.64
CA MET A 137 12.28 1.69 7.21
C MET A 137 13.20 2.90 7.00
N ARG A 138 14.41 2.66 6.47
CA ARG A 138 15.22 3.72 5.84
C ARG A 138 14.52 4.18 4.57
N PHE A 139 13.51 5.02 4.72
CA PHE A 139 12.94 5.73 3.59
C PHE A 139 13.90 6.83 3.12
N PRO A 140 13.98 7.09 1.81
CA PRO A 140 14.58 8.32 1.30
C PRO A 140 13.79 9.54 1.81
N LYS A 141 14.42 10.71 1.78
CA LYS A 141 13.92 11.99 2.35
C LYS A 141 12.40 12.15 2.18
N GLU A 142 11.70 12.30 3.30
CA GLU A 142 10.26 12.58 3.32
C GLU A 142 10.00 14.05 3.01
N PHE A 143 8.99 14.32 2.18
CA PHE A 143 8.46 15.66 1.95
C PHE A 143 7.05 15.72 2.55
N HIS A 144 6.85 16.62 3.52
CA HIS A 144 5.54 16.91 4.09
C HIS A 144 4.88 18.06 3.31
N LEU A 145 3.66 17.82 2.83
CA LEU A 145 2.79 18.82 2.21
C LEU A 145 1.53 19.00 3.06
#